data_AF-A0A7V7ZKA8-F1
#
_entry.id   AF-A0A7V7ZKA8-F1
#
_cell.length_a   1.000
_cell.length_b   1.000
_cell.length_c   1.000
_cell.angle_alpha   90.00
_cell.angle_beta   90.00
_cell.angle_gamma   90.00
#
_symmetry.space_group_name_H-M   'P 1'
#
loop_
_entity.id
_entity.type
_entity.pdbx_description
1 polymer ?
#
loop_
_entity_poly.entity_id
_entity_poly.type
_entity_poly.pdbx_seq_one_letter_code
_entity_poly.pdbx_strand_id
1 'polypeptide(L)'
;MSALTAPTPRLAAVGQWLKIWLLCIAAAVVYGILHDQVTARLCLAYFTVGHAPVFPTQDPTLLGIGWGVIATWWAGAILGLPTVLAMRLGRRPAWGSPQLVRPLAALMASVGLAALLAGIVGYALAQAGLVRLPQVTLATLPPGVEAGFISASWAHLTSYAGGIVGGVALWVWLWRHRSPAHTAPRRPGLRAVAMGAGLALLAALWLGGLFVGYTVSQTTQDYYFPAGGR
;
A
#
# COMPACT_ATOMS: atom_id res chain seq x y z
N MET A 1 -49.16 13.37 -7.99
CA MET A 1 -47.73 13.65 -8.27
C MET A 1 -47.04 13.83 -6.93
N SER A 2 -46.35 12.79 -6.44
CA SER A 2 -45.74 12.80 -5.10
C SER A 2 -44.48 13.66 -5.09
N ALA A 3 -44.51 14.73 -4.29
CA ALA A 3 -43.33 15.50 -3.96
C ALA A 3 -42.38 14.62 -3.14
N LEU A 4 -41.35 14.08 -3.78
CA LEU A 4 -40.22 13.47 -3.08
C LEU A 4 -39.54 14.57 -2.25
N THR A 5 -39.81 14.58 -0.96
CA THR A 5 -39.23 15.53 -0.01
C THR A 5 -37.72 15.38 0.01
N ALA A 6 -37.00 16.49 -0.15
CA ALA A 6 -35.55 16.50 -0.08
C ALA A 6 -35.09 15.89 1.27
N PRO A 7 -34.02 15.07 1.28
CA PRO A 7 -33.54 14.44 2.49
C PRO A 7 -33.17 15.50 3.55
N THR A 8 -33.50 15.22 4.81
CA THR A 8 -33.17 16.13 5.90
C THR A 8 -31.65 16.35 5.99
N PRO A 9 -31.19 17.52 6.49
CA PRO A 9 -29.76 17.85 6.57
C PRO A 9 -28.91 16.81 7.31
N ARG A 10 -29.49 16.10 8.29
CA ARG A 10 -28.84 15.01 9.02
C ARG A 10 -28.61 13.77 8.14
N LEU A 11 -29.60 13.36 7.35
CA LEU A 11 -29.47 12.22 6.42
C LEU A 11 -28.45 12.50 5.31
N ALA A 12 -28.47 13.73 4.78
CA ALA A 12 -27.48 14.18 3.81
C ALA A 12 -26.06 14.17 4.40
N ALA A 13 -25.92 14.53 5.69
CA ALA A 13 -24.64 14.46 6.39
C ALA A 13 -24.16 13.01 6.54
N VAL A 14 -24.96 12.11 7.12
CA VAL A 14 -24.59 10.68 7.30
C VAL A 14 -24.18 10.04 5.97
N GLY A 15 -24.92 10.34 4.89
CA GLY A 15 -24.58 9.85 3.56
C GLY A 15 -23.17 10.25 3.10
N GLN A 16 -22.66 11.42 3.48
CA GLN A 16 -21.28 11.83 3.13
C GLN A 16 -20.22 11.10 3.96
N TRP A 17 -20.48 10.81 5.23
CA TRP A 17 -19.55 10.03 6.06
C TRP A 17 -19.35 8.64 5.46
N LEU A 18 -20.45 7.97 5.12
CA LEU A 18 -20.42 6.64 4.51
C LEU A 18 -19.74 6.66 3.13
N LYS A 19 -20.07 7.63 2.27
CA LYS A 19 -19.45 7.76 0.95
C LYS A 19 -17.93 7.94 1.03
N ILE A 20 -17.44 8.77 1.96
CA ILE A 20 -16.00 8.99 2.14
C ILE A 20 -15.31 7.69 2.61
N TRP A 21 -15.91 7.00 3.58
CA TRP A 21 -15.35 5.76 4.12
C TRP A 21 -15.30 4.64 3.07
N LEU A 22 -16.42 4.41 2.38
CA LEU A 22 -16.50 3.43 1.29
C LEU A 22 -15.59 3.79 0.12
N LEU A 23 -15.39 5.07 -0.18
CA LEU A 23 -14.45 5.50 -1.22
C LEU A 23 -13.00 5.13 -0.87
N CYS A 24 -12.59 5.24 0.41
CA CYS A 24 -11.27 4.79 0.84
C CYS A 24 -11.11 3.27 0.76
N ILE A 25 -12.13 2.50 1.17
CA ILE A 25 -12.14 1.03 1.03
C ILE A 25 -12.04 0.64 -0.43
N ALA A 26 -12.90 1.20 -1.29
CA ALA A 26 -12.92 0.89 -2.71
C ALA A 26 -11.59 1.26 -3.38
N ALA A 27 -11.00 2.42 -3.05
CA ALA A 27 -9.70 2.81 -3.59
C ALA A 27 -8.58 1.85 -3.18
N ALA A 28 -8.54 1.43 -1.91
CA ALA A 28 -7.57 0.47 -1.42
C ALA A 28 -7.73 -0.91 -2.08
N VAL A 29 -8.96 -1.39 -2.25
CA VAL A 29 -9.26 -2.65 -2.94
C VAL A 29 -8.85 -2.60 -4.41
N VAL A 30 -9.22 -1.53 -5.13
CA VAL A 30 -8.81 -1.35 -6.53
C VAL A 30 -7.29 -1.31 -6.63
N TYR A 31 -6.62 -0.56 -5.76
CA TYR A 31 -5.16 -0.54 -5.69
C TYR A 31 -4.58 -1.94 -5.44
N GLY A 32 -5.08 -2.66 -4.42
CA GLY A 32 -4.62 -3.99 -4.04
C GLY A 32 -4.75 -4.99 -5.17
N ILE A 33 -5.90 -5.03 -5.85
CA ILE A 33 -6.10 -5.89 -7.02
C ILE A 33 -5.08 -5.56 -8.10
N LEU A 34 -4.92 -4.28 -8.46
CA LEU A 34 -3.98 -3.88 -9.52
C LEU A 34 -2.52 -4.21 -9.15
N HIS A 35 -2.13 -3.96 -7.90
CA HIS A 35 -0.81 -4.29 -7.37
C HIS A 35 -0.55 -5.80 -7.43
N ASP A 36 -1.51 -6.60 -6.95
CA ASP A 36 -1.37 -8.05 -6.84
C ASP A 36 -1.47 -8.74 -8.21
N GLN A 37 -2.18 -8.17 -9.19
CA GLN A 37 -2.13 -8.65 -10.57
C GLN A 37 -0.71 -8.58 -11.14
N VAL A 38 0.07 -7.55 -10.80
CA VAL A 38 1.45 -7.41 -11.26
C VAL A 38 2.35 -8.38 -10.49
N THR A 39 2.27 -8.40 -9.16
CA THR A 39 3.19 -9.19 -8.34
C THR A 39 2.92 -10.69 -8.42
N ALA A 40 1.68 -11.14 -8.62
CA ALA A 40 1.36 -12.57 -8.79
C ALA A 40 1.93 -13.13 -10.10
N ARG A 41 2.05 -12.31 -11.14
CA ARG A 41 2.70 -12.67 -12.41
C ARG A 41 4.23 -12.60 -12.33
N LEU A 42 4.75 -11.76 -11.45
CA LEU A 42 6.17 -11.67 -11.18
C LEU A 42 6.68 -12.88 -10.38
N CYS A 43 5.95 -13.28 -9.34
CA CYS A 43 6.31 -14.40 -8.49
C CYS A 43 5.07 -15.05 -7.89
N LEU A 44 4.61 -16.15 -8.51
CA LEU A 44 3.48 -16.92 -8.00
C LEU A 44 3.74 -17.48 -6.59
N ALA A 45 4.97 -17.95 -6.35
CA ALA A 45 5.39 -18.53 -5.07
C ALA A 45 5.28 -17.53 -3.90
N TYR A 46 5.34 -16.23 -4.16
CA TYR A 46 5.07 -15.22 -3.12
C TYR A 46 3.67 -15.40 -2.51
N PHE A 47 2.67 -15.69 -3.34
CA PHE A 47 1.27 -15.85 -2.91
C PHE A 47 0.91 -17.26 -2.45
N THR A 48 1.61 -18.28 -2.95
CA THR A 48 1.24 -19.69 -2.72
C THR A 48 2.15 -20.39 -1.71
N VAL A 49 3.36 -19.88 -1.50
CA VAL A 49 4.32 -20.38 -0.50
C VAL A 49 4.56 -19.34 0.58
N GLY A 50 4.70 -18.06 0.20
CA GLY A 50 4.96 -16.96 1.13
C GLY A 50 3.79 -16.61 2.05
N HIS A 51 2.60 -17.14 1.79
CA HIS A 51 1.38 -16.89 2.55
C HIS A 51 0.65 -18.20 2.84
N ALA A 52 -0.11 -18.23 3.94
CA ALA A 52 -1.00 -19.35 4.22
C ALA A 52 -2.00 -19.53 3.06
N PRO A 53 -2.28 -20.76 2.61
CA PRO A 53 -3.14 -21.01 1.46
C PRO A 53 -4.59 -20.61 1.79
N VAL A 54 -5.03 -19.48 1.24
CA VAL A 54 -6.42 -18.99 1.35
C VAL A 54 -7.26 -19.44 0.15
N PHE A 55 -6.66 -19.50 -1.03
CA PHE A 55 -7.34 -19.86 -2.27
C PHE A 55 -6.75 -21.16 -2.85
N PRO A 56 -7.57 -22.17 -3.16
CA PRO A 56 -7.10 -23.42 -3.76
C PRO A 56 -6.88 -23.24 -5.29
N THR A 57 -6.06 -22.27 -5.68
CA THR A 57 -5.77 -21.98 -7.10
C THR A 57 -4.32 -21.53 -7.29
N GLN A 58 -3.80 -21.80 -8.48
CA GLN A 58 -2.49 -21.33 -8.96
C GLN A 58 -2.66 -20.31 -10.10
N ASP A 59 -3.89 -19.94 -10.44
CA ASP A 59 -4.16 -18.93 -11.46
C ASP A 59 -3.76 -17.54 -10.91
N PRO A 60 -2.79 -16.84 -11.55
CA PRO A 60 -2.31 -15.56 -11.05
C PRO A 60 -3.36 -14.45 -11.12
N THR A 61 -4.35 -14.55 -12.01
CA THR A 61 -5.47 -13.61 -12.09
C THR A 61 -6.38 -13.76 -10.90
N LEU A 62 -6.79 -14.99 -10.58
CA LEU A 62 -7.66 -15.27 -9.43
C LEU A 62 -6.95 -14.94 -8.12
N LEU A 63 -5.67 -15.28 -7.99
CA LEU A 63 -4.87 -14.91 -6.83
C LEU A 63 -4.76 -13.40 -6.66
N GLY A 64 -4.44 -12.66 -7.73
CA GLY A 64 -4.33 -11.21 -7.64
C GLY A 64 -5.65 -10.50 -7.31
N ILE A 65 -6.79 -11.04 -7.76
CA ILE A 65 -8.11 -10.51 -7.36
C ILE A 65 -8.38 -10.83 -5.88
N GLY A 66 -8.22 -12.10 -5.50
CA GLY A 66 -8.55 -12.59 -4.16
C GLY A 66 -7.70 -11.95 -3.07
N TRP A 67 -6.38 -12.01 -3.22
CA TRP A 67 -5.44 -11.39 -2.28
C TRP A 67 -5.57 -9.87 -2.29
N GLY A 68 -5.71 -9.26 -3.47
CA GLY A 68 -5.87 -7.81 -3.59
C GLY A 68 -7.05 -7.29 -2.77
N VAL A 69 -8.18 -8.01 -2.75
CA VAL A 69 -9.32 -7.66 -1.89
C VAL A 69 -9.02 -7.92 -0.41
N ILE A 70 -8.64 -9.16 -0.04
CA ILE A 70 -8.49 -9.58 1.37
C ILE A 70 -7.42 -8.75 2.09
N ALA A 71 -6.30 -8.49 1.41
CA ALA A 71 -5.17 -7.78 1.98
C ALA A 71 -5.45 -6.28 2.20
N THR A 72 -6.38 -5.67 1.46
CA THR A 72 -6.48 -4.20 1.42
C THR A 72 -7.82 -3.61 1.86
N TRP A 73 -8.91 -4.37 1.95
CA TRP A 73 -10.20 -3.82 2.38
C TRP A 73 -10.13 -3.20 3.79
N TRP A 74 -9.45 -3.88 4.73
CA TRP A 74 -9.29 -3.42 6.11
C TRP A 74 -8.32 -2.24 6.19
N ALA A 75 -7.26 -2.22 5.35
CA ALA A 75 -6.35 -1.10 5.24
C ALA A 75 -7.10 0.15 4.74
N GLY A 76 -7.98 0.00 3.75
CA GLY A 76 -8.87 1.06 3.27
C GLY A 76 -9.86 1.54 4.34
N ALA A 77 -10.36 0.63 5.19
CA ALA A 77 -11.23 0.97 6.31
C ALA A 77 -10.50 1.81 7.38
N ILE A 78 -9.26 1.42 7.72
CA ILE A 78 -8.37 2.17 8.62
C ILE A 78 -8.02 3.53 8.02
N LEU A 79 -7.72 3.60 6.71
CA LEU A 79 -7.47 4.86 6.02
C LEU A 79 -8.71 5.77 6.03
N GLY A 80 -9.88 5.18 5.83
CA GLY A 80 -11.13 5.89 5.66
C GLY A 80 -11.61 6.58 6.93
N LEU A 81 -11.54 5.93 8.10
CA LEU A 81 -12.12 6.51 9.32
C LEU A 81 -11.47 7.86 9.71
N PRO A 82 -10.13 8.00 9.81
CA PRO A 82 -9.48 9.30 10.04
C PRO A 82 -9.70 10.28 8.89
N THR A 83 -9.83 9.80 7.65
CA THR A 83 -10.16 10.65 6.49
C THR A 83 -11.53 11.30 6.65
N VAL A 84 -12.55 10.55 7.07
CA VAL A 84 -13.88 11.11 7.36
C VAL A 84 -13.78 12.17 8.45
N LEU A 85 -13.07 11.89 9.55
CA LEU A 85 -12.88 12.85 10.64
C LEU A 85 -12.17 14.11 10.13
N ALA A 86 -11.09 13.95 9.37
CA ALA A 86 -10.31 15.05 8.81
C ALA A 86 -11.13 15.93 7.84
N MET A 87 -12.10 15.35 7.12
CA MET A 87 -12.95 16.05 6.15
C MET A 87 -14.22 16.66 6.74
N ARG A 88 -14.72 16.13 7.86
CA ARG A 88 -16.06 16.46 8.38
C ARG A 88 -16.05 17.15 9.74
N LEU A 89 -15.10 16.84 10.63
CA LEU A 89 -15.10 17.34 12.00
C LEU A 89 -14.52 18.76 12.13
N GLY A 90 -14.92 19.51 13.15
CA GLY A 90 -14.35 20.82 13.48
C GLY A 90 -15.11 22.02 12.91
N ARG A 91 -14.61 23.23 13.19
CA ARG A 91 -15.25 24.52 12.82
C ARG A 91 -15.08 24.90 11.34
N ARG A 92 -14.21 24.20 10.62
CA ARG A 92 -13.97 24.44 9.18
C ARG A 92 -15.10 23.83 8.35
N PRO A 93 -15.44 24.39 7.18
CA PRO A 93 -16.46 23.81 6.30
C PRO A 93 -16.15 22.36 5.96
N ALA A 94 -17.18 21.52 5.97
CA ALA A 94 -17.05 20.11 5.67
C ALA A 94 -16.87 19.90 4.16
N TRP A 95 -15.95 19.04 3.76
CA TRP A 95 -15.81 18.61 2.37
C TRP A 95 -16.74 17.43 2.08
N GLY A 96 -17.17 17.33 0.81
CA GLY A 96 -17.88 16.17 0.30
C GLY A 96 -16.92 15.10 -0.21
N SER A 97 -17.47 13.92 -0.53
CA SER A 97 -16.72 12.83 -1.16
C SER A 97 -16.05 13.19 -2.50
N PRO A 98 -16.61 14.03 -3.41
CA PRO A 98 -15.94 14.37 -4.66
C PRO A 98 -14.58 15.05 -4.49
N GLN A 99 -14.40 15.81 -3.40
CA GLN A 99 -13.15 16.49 -3.08
C GLN A 99 -12.03 15.51 -2.68
N LEU A 100 -12.36 14.27 -2.30
CA LEU A 100 -11.39 13.25 -1.91
C LEU A 100 -10.81 12.47 -3.11
N VAL A 101 -11.55 12.37 -4.22
CA VAL A 101 -11.19 11.47 -5.34
C VAL A 101 -9.77 11.75 -5.86
N ARG A 102 -9.46 13.01 -6.15
CA ARG A 102 -8.14 13.40 -6.68
C ARG A 102 -6.99 13.15 -5.70
N PRO A 103 -7.02 13.65 -4.45
CA PRO A 103 -5.92 13.42 -3.51
C PRO A 103 -5.76 11.94 -3.14
N LEU A 104 -6.86 11.18 -3.06
CA LEU A 104 -6.81 9.73 -2.82
C LEU A 104 -6.21 8.98 -4.01
N ALA A 105 -6.62 9.30 -5.24
CA ALA A 105 -6.03 8.72 -6.46
C ALA A 105 -4.54 9.05 -6.58
N ALA A 106 -4.15 10.29 -6.27
CA ALA A 106 -2.75 10.70 -6.25
C ALA A 106 -1.95 9.91 -5.19
N LEU A 107 -2.53 9.64 -4.01
CA LEU A 107 -1.92 8.81 -2.99
C LEU A 107 -1.71 7.38 -3.50
N MET A 108 -2.76 6.73 -4.03
CA MET A 108 -2.66 5.35 -4.55
C MET A 108 -1.62 5.24 -5.68
N ALA A 109 -1.61 6.19 -6.62
CA ALA A 109 -0.64 6.20 -7.73
C ALA A 109 0.80 6.40 -7.22
N SER A 110 0.98 7.28 -6.23
CA SER A 110 2.28 7.54 -5.62
C SER A 110 2.84 6.32 -4.89
N VAL A 111 2.00 5.63 -4.11
CA VAL A 111 2.37 4.38 -3.42
C VAL A 111 2.69 3.28 -4.43
N GLY A 112 1.87 3.13 -5.47
CA GLY A 112 2.10 2.14 -6.54
C GLY A 112 3.41 2.36 -7.28
N LEU A 113 3.75 3.62 -7.59
CA LEU A 113 5.03 3.96 -8.22
C LEU A 113 6.21 3.65 -7.29
N ALA A 114 6.13 4.02 -6.01
CA ALA A 114 7.17 3.69 -5.04
C ALA A 114 7.36 2.18 -4.90
N ALA A 115 6.26 1.42 -4.84
CA ALA A 115 6.28 -0.04 -4.75
C ALA A 115 6.89 -0.70 -5.98
N LEU A 116 6.57 -0.21 -7.19
CA LEU A 116 7.18 -0.67 -8.44
C LEU A 116 8.69 -0.45 -8.43
N LEU A 117 9.15 0.76 -8.07
CA LEU A 117 10.57 1.08 -8.00
C LEU A 117 11.29 0.21 -6.97
N ALA A 118 10.69 0.01 -5.79
CA ALA A 118 11.26 -0.86 -4.77
C ALA A 118 11.34 -2.32 -5.21
N GLY A 119 10.33 -2.82 -5.93
CA GLY A 119 10.39 -4.15 -6.54
C GLY A 119 11.55 -4.28 -7.53
N ILE A 120 11.70 -3.32 -8.45
CA ILE A 120 12.82 -3.29 -9.41
C ILE A 120 14.17 -3.30 -8.69
N VAL A 121 14.34 -2.47 -7.66
CA VAL A 121 15.57 -2.44 -6.86
C VAL A 121 15.80 -3.77 -6.15
N GLY A 122 14.77 -4.34 -5.50
CA GLY A 122 14.86 -5.63 -4.83
C GLY A 122 15.26 -6.77 -5.79
N TYR A 123 14.70 -6.78 -6.99
CA TYR A 123 15.07 -7.73 -8.05
C TYR A 123 16.53 -7.57 -8.47
N ALA A 124 16.97 -6.35 -8.76
CA ALA A 124 18.34 -6.07 -9.20
C ALA A 124 19.38 -6.46 -8.13
N LEU A 125 19.10 -6.15 -6.86
CA LEU A 125 19.96 -6.51 -5.75
C LEU A 125 20.02 -8.02 -5.51
N ALA A 126 18.90 -8.74 -5.68
CA ALA A 126 18.87 -10.19 -5.60
C ALA A 126 19.68 -10.85 -6.74
N GLN A 127 19.54 -10.36 -7.97
CA GLN A 127 20.31 -10.84 -9.11
C GLN A 127 21.81 -10.58 -8.97
N ALA A 128 22.20 -9.49 -8.30
CA ALA A 128 23.58 -9.20 -7.95
C ALA A 128 24.11 -10.04 -6.78
N GLY A 129 23.28 -10.87 -6.15
CA GLY A 129 23.64 -11.66 -4.97
C GLY A 129 23.85 -10.83 -3.70
N LEU A 130 23.49 -9.55 -3.71
CA LEU A 130 23.64 -8.64 -2.58
C LEU A 130 22.54 -8.84 -1.52
N VAL A 131 21.41 -9.43 -1.93
CA VAL A 131 20.26 -9.73 -1.07
C VAL A 131 19.81 -11.15 -1.35
N ARG A 132 19.66 -11.94 -0.29
CA ARG A 132 19.23 -13.34 -0.36
C ARG A 132 18.14 -13.60 0.64
N LEU A 133 17.30 -14.58 0.35
CA LEU A 133 16.32 -15.05 1.32
C LEU A 133 17.02 -15.85 2.43
N PRO A 134 16.49 -15.85 3.66
CA PRO A 134 16.92 -16.79 4.68
C PRO A 134 16.83 -18.23 4.17
N GLN A 135 17.80 -19.08 4.52
CA GLN A 135 17.91 -20.44 3.99
C GLN A 135 16.63 -21.27 4.23
N VAL A 136 15.96 -21.05 5.37
CA VAL A 136 14.68 -21.71 5.70
C VAL A 136 13.59 -21.39 4.69
N THR A 137 13.51 -20.13 4.24
CA THR A 137 12.56 -19.72 3.20
C THR A 137 13.01 -20.19 1.83
N LEU A 138 14.31 -20.13 1.53
CA LEU A 138 14.84 -20.57 0.23
C LEU A 138 14.59 -22.08 0.00
N ALA A 139 14.70 -22.90 1.05
CA ALA A 139 14.50 -24.35 0.97
C ALA A 139 13.06 -24.76 0.60
N THR A 140 12.07 -23.88 0.78
CA THR A 140 10.67 -24.15 0.42
C THR A 140 10.30 -23.60 -0.96
N LEU A 141 11.19 -22.84 -1.60
CA LEU A 141 10.94 -22.22 -2.89
C LEU A 141 11.44 -23.09 -4.05
N PRO A 142 10.72 -23.10 -5.19
CA PRO A 142 11.24 -23.65 -6.43
C PRO A 142 12.58 -23.00 -6.83
N PRO A 143 13.50 -23.73 -7.47
CA PRO A 143 14.75 -23.15 -7.95
C PRO A 143 14.51 -21.96 -8.90
N GLY A 144 15.30 -20.91 -8.76
CA GLY A 144 15.29 -19.75 -9.67
C GLY A 144 14.19 -18.69 -9.42
N VAL A 145 13.31 -18.86 -8.42
CA VAL A 145 12.25 -17.87 -8.14
C VAL A 145 12.65 -16.83 -7.08
N GLU A 146 13.82 -16.97 -6.46
CA GLU A 146 14.29 -16.14 -5.34
C GLU A 146 14.23 -14.63 -5.64
N ALA A 147 14.78 -14.18 -6.77
CA ALA A 147 14.80 -12.77 -7.14
C ALA A 147 13.38 -12.20 -7.35
N GLY A 148 12.49 -12.97 -7.97
CA GLY A 148 11.09 -12.60 -8.12
C GLY A 148 10.36 -12.50 -6.77
N PHE A 149 10.66 -13.43 -5.86
CA PHE A 149 10.10 -13.44 -4.51
C PHE A 149 10.54 -12.20 -3.72
N ILE A 150 11.84 -11.91 -3.69
CA ILE A 150 12.40 -10.70 -3.04
C ILE A 150 11.79 -9.43 -3.63
N SER A 151 11.70 -9.35 -4.96
CA SER A 151 11.06 -8.23 -5.65
C SER A 151 9.61 -8.02 -5.21
N ALA A 152 8.82 -9.10 -5.17
CA ALA A 152 7.43 -9.03 -4.69
C ALA A 152 7.36 -8.59 -3.22
N SER A 153 8.20 -9.15 -2.34
CA SER A 153 8.28 -8.76 -0.93
C SER A 153 8.58 -7.28 -0.75
N TRP A 154 9.57 -6.74 -1.50
CA TRP A 154 9.94 -5.33 -1.44
C TRP A 154 8.82 -4.41 -1.93
N ALA A 155 8.13 -4.79 -3.01
CA ALA A 155 7.00 -4.04 -3.53
C ALA A 155 5.85 -3.97 -2.50
N HIS A 156 5.53 -5.08 -1.83
CA HIS A 156 4.47 -5.11 -0.81
C HIS A 156 4.86 -4.33 0.45
N LEU A 157 6.08 -4.51 0.97
CA LEU A 157 6.57 -3.78 2.14
C LEU A 157 6.51 -2.26 1.90
N THR A 158 6.94 -1.83 0.71
CA THR A 158 6.88 -0.43 0.29
C THR A 158 5.45 0.08 0.19
N SER A 159 4.53 -0.75 -0.33
CA SER A 159 3.11 -0.41 -0.41
C SER A 159 2.51 -0.19 0.97
N TYR A 160 2.82 -1.04 1.95
CA TYR A 160 2.34 -0.89 3.32
C TYR A 160 2.91 0.37 3.99
N ALA A 161 4.23 0.56 3.91
CA ALA A 161 4.90 1.73 4.48
C ALA A 161 4.38 3.03 3.83
N GLY A 162 4.24 3.04 2.51
CA GLY A 162 3.72 4.17 1.75
C GLY A 162 2.26 4.46 2.03
N GLY A 163 1.43 3.43 2.21
CA GLY A 163 0.04 3.57 2.63
C GLY A 163 -0.08 4.25 4.00
N ILE A 164 0.75 3.86 4.97
CA ILE A 164 0.76 4.46 6.31
C ILE A 164 1.25 5.91 6.25
N VAL A 165 2.45 6.15 5.72
CA VAL A 165 3.07 7.49 5.69
C VAL A 165 2.24 8.45 4.83
N GLY A 166 1.84 8.01 3.64
CA GLY A 166 1.02 8.79 2.73
C GLY A 166 -0.41 9.01 3.25
N GLY A 167 -1.00 8.06 3.96
CA GLY A 167 -2.28 8.20 4.64
C GLY A 167 -2.24 9.30 5.71
N VAL A 168 -1.23 9.30 6.58
CA VAL A 168 -1.02 10.35 7.58
C VAL A 168 -0.84 11.72 6.92
N ALA A 169 -0.01 11.80 5.88
CA ALA A 169 0.20 13.04 5.12
C ALA A 169 -1.12 13.55 4.50
N LEU A 170 -1.93 12.65 3.93
CA LEU A 170 -3.25 12.96 3.39
C LEU A 170 -4.18 13.53 4.47
N TRP A 171 -4.25 12.91 5.66
CA TRP A 171 -5.11 13.38 6.75
C TRP A 171 -4.71 14.79 7.21
N VAL A 172 -3.41 15.04 7.40
CA VAL A 172 -2.90 16.37 7.77
C VAL A 172 -3.21 17.40 6.68
N TRP A 173 -3.03 17.03 5.41
CA TRP A 173 -3.32 17.90 4.29
C TRP A 173 -4.81 18.26 4.21
N LEU A 174 -5.70 17.26 4.28
CA LEU A 174 -7.15 17.44 4.27
C LEU A 174 -7.61 18.35 5.41
N TRP A 175 -7.12 18.11 6.63
CA TRP A 175 -7.46 18.94 7.77
C TRP A 175 -7.06 20.41 7.56
N ARG A 176 -5.84 20.66 7.07
CA ARG A 176 -5.27 22.01 6.88
C ARG A 176 -5.93 22.80 5.76
N HIS A 177 -6.35 22.16 4.68
CA HIS A 177 -6.81 22.85 3.45
C HIS A 177 -8.34 23.00 3.34
N ARG A 178 -9.10 22.62 4.37
CA ARG A 178 -10.54 22.93 4.48
C ARG A 178 -10.76 24.43 4.72
N SER A 179 -10.66 25.23 3.68
CA SER A 179 -10.88 26.69 3.75
C SER A 179 -12.30 27.08 3.35
N PRO A 180 -12.92 28.08 4.03
CA PRO A 180 -14.25 28.63 3.67
C PRO A 180 -14.32 29.39 2.36
N ALA A 181 -13.19 29.86 1.85
CA ALA A 181 -13.15 30.86 0.80
C ALA A 181 -13.10 30.30 -0.64
N HIS A 182 -13.20 28.98 -0.85
CA HIS A 182 -12.96 28.37 -2.16
C HIS A 182 -14.22 27.78 -2.81
N THR A 183 -15.04 28.67 -3.38
CA THR A 183 -15.98 28.32 -4.46
C THR A 183 -15.26 28.02 -5.78
N ALA A 184 -13.98 28.39 -5.91
CA ALA A 184 -13.15 28.03 -7.05
C ALA A 184 -12.25 26.81 -6.75
N PRO A 185 -12.18 25.79 -7.62
CA PRO A 185 -11.32 24.62 -7.42
C PRO A 185 -9.85 25.03 -7.53
N ARG A 186 -9.19 25.31 -6.40
CA ARG A 186 -7.73 25.33 -6.35
C ARG A 186 -7.25 23.92 -6.69
N ARG A 187 -6.39 23.79 -7.71
CA ARG A 187 -5.71 22.52 -8.00
C ARG A 187 -5.07 22.04 -6.69
N PRO A 188 -5.38 20.84 -6.19
CA PRO A 188 -4.73 20.32 -5.00
C PRO A 188 -3.22 20.39 -5.21
N GLY A 189 -2.48 20.81 -4.19
CA GLY A 189 -1.03 20.86 -4.26
C GLY A 189 -0.48 19.45 -4.39
N LEU A 190 -0.35 18.96 -5.63
CA LEU A 190 0.24 17.66 -6.01
C LEU A 190 1.54 17.39 -5.24
N ARG A 191 2.25 18.47 -4.90
CA ARG A 191 3.49 18.51 -4.10
C ARG A 191 3.37 17.84 -2.73
N ALA A 192 2.27 18.02 -1.99
CA ALA A 192 2.12 17.44 -0.66
C ALA A 192 1.96 15.91 -0.71
N VAL A 193 1.25 15.40 -1.73
CA VAL A 193 1.07 13.96 -1.95
C VAL A 193 2.36 13.35 -2.49
N ALA A 194 3.07 14.04 -3.39
CA ALA A 194 4.36 13.61 -3.92
C ALA A 194 5.46 13.53 -2.84
N MET A 195 5.48 14.45 -1.86
CA MET A 195 6.41 14.38 -0.73
C MET A 195 6.20 13.12 0.13
N GLY A 196 4.95 12.68 0.32
CA GLY A 196 4.65 11.43 1.03
C GLY A 196 5.24 10.20 0.33
N ALA A 197 5.21 10.18 -1.01
CA ALA A 197 5.79 9.10 -1.82
C ALA A 197 7.32 9.02 -1.68
N GLY A 198 7.99 10.18 -1.69
CA GLY A 198 9.44 10.25 -1.53
C GLY A 198 9.90 9.71 -0.17
N LEU A 199 9.19 10.05 0.90
CA LEU A 199 9.47 9.53 2.24
C LEU A 199 9.19 8.03 2.36
N ALA A 200 8.14 7.53 1.68
CA ALA A 200 7.83 6.11 1.63
C ALA A 200 8.92 5.29 0.92
N LEU A 201 9.43 5.79 -0.20
CA LEU A 201 10.53 5.15 -0.93
C LEU A 201 11.79 5.09 -0.06
N LEU A 202 12.13 6.18 0.62
CA LEU A 202 13.28 6.22 1.54
C LEU A 202 13.10 5.25 2.70
N ALA A 203 11.92 5.21 3.33
CA ALA A 203 11.62 4.26 4.40
C ALA A 203 11.70 2.81 3.92
N ALA A 204 11.22 2.50 2.71
CA ALA A 204 11.31 1.18 2.13
C ALA A 204 12.75 0.77 1.79
N LEU A 205 13.55 1.68 1.23
CA LEU A 205 14.97 1.43 0.98
C LEU A 205 15.73 1.22 2.29
N TRP A 206 15.37 1.96 3.34
CA TRP A 206 15.98 1.83 4.67
C TRP A 206 15.58 0.53 5.37
N LEU A 207 14.30 0.16 5.35
CA LEU A 207 13.80 -1.11 5.89
C LEU A 207 14.29 -2.31 5.07
N GLY A 208 14.37 -2.17 3.75
CA GLY A 208 15.03 -3.13 2.87
C GLY A 208 16.48 -3.32 3.28
N GLY A 209 17.22 -2.22 3.48
CA GLY A 209 18.59 -2.24 4.00
C GLY A 209 18.74 -2.93 5.36
N LEU A 210 17.77 -2.77 6.28
CA LEU A 210 17.76 -3.51 7.55
C LEU A 210 17.54 -5.01 7.37
N PHE A 211 16.66 -5.39 6.43
CA PHE A 211 16.45 -6.80 6.05
C PHE A 211 17.74 -7.40 5.47
N VAL A 212 18.45 -6.64 4.65
CA VAL A 212 19.77 -7.02 4.07
C VAL A 212 20.85 -7.14 5.15
N GLY A 213 20.91 -6.17 6.07
CA GLY A 213 21.86 -6.19 7.17
C GLY A 213 21.71 -7.41 8.08
N TYR A 214 20.48 -7.88 8.28
CA TYR A 214 20.22 -9.12 9.02
C TYR A 214 20.74 -10.36 8.29
N THR A 215 20.58 -10.43 6.97
CA THR A 215 21.06 -11.57 6.16
C THR A 215 22.57 -11.64 6.02
N VAL A 216 23.26 -10.51 5.80
CA VAL A 216 24.74 -10.50 5.68
C VAL A 216 25.40 -10.92 6.99
N SER A 217 24.82 -10.54 8.14
CA SER A 217 25.32 -10.95 9.46
C SER A 217 25.33 -12.47 9.63
N GLN A 218 24.27 -13.17 9.20
CA GLN A 218 24.20 -14.64 9.33
C GLN A 218 25.09 -15.37 8.32
N THR A 219 25.16 -14.94 7.07
CA THR A 219 26.00 -15.63 6.07
C THR A 219 27.49 -15.50 6.39
N THR A 220 27.90 -14.38 6.98
CA THR A 220 29.30 -14.19 7.41
C THR A 220 29.64 -15.03 8.64
N GLN A 221 28.69 -15.26 9.56
CA GLN A 221 28.94 -16.15 10.70
C GLN A 221 29.07 -17.62 10.27
N ASP A 222 28.22 -18.10 9.36
CA ASP A 222 28.24 -19.51 8.95
C ASP A 222 29.43 -19.87 8.04
N TYR A 223 29.96 -18.92 7.25
CA TYR A 223 31.14 -19.15 6.42
C TYR A 223 32.47 -19.07 7.19
N TYR A 224 32.57 -18.25 8.24
CA TYR A 224 33.81 -18.11 9.01
C TYR A 224 33.87 -19.01 10.24
N PHE A 225 32.74 -19.51 10.73
CA PHE A 225 32.66 -20.42 11.88
C PHE A 225 31.76 -21.62 11.57
N PRO A 226 32.20 -22.54 10.68
CA PRO A 226 31.48 -23.80 10.53
C PRO A 226 31.44 -24.49 11.90
N ALA A 227 30.25 -24.86 12.35
CA ALA A 227 29.95 -25.41 13.68
C ALA A 227 30.55 -26.82 13.94
N GLY A 228 31.68 -27.17 13.33
CA GLY A 228 32.21 -28.53 13.27
C GLY A 228 33.72 -28.66 13.47
N GLY A 229 34.37 -27.74 14.19
CA GLY A 229 35.73 -27.95 14.69
C GLY A 229 35.73 -28.76 16.01
N ARG A 230 35.47 -30.07 15.94
CA ARG A 230 35.84 -31.05 16.97
C ARG A 230 36.45 -32.27 16.30
#